data_AF-S6C9E5-F1
#
_entry.id   AF-S6C9E5-F1
#
_cell.length_a   1.000
_cell.length_b   1.000
_cell.length_c   1.000
_cell.angle_alpha   90.00
_cell.angle_beta   90.00
_cell.angle_gamma   90.00
#
_symmetry.space_group_name_H-M   'P 1'
#
loop_
_entity.id
_entity.type
_entity.pdbx_description
1 polymer ?
#
loop_
_entity_poly.entity_id
_entity_poly.type
_entity_poly.pdbx_seq_one_letter_code
_entity_poly.pdbx_strand_id
1 'polypeptide(L)'
;MGELFLRKVISVGILKRIVCTLLQMDSDGSHIPCEYLVESFLELITTIGYTLEQMPHGPDMLNDYMGHLTNLKKNGNYSLRIVYKIQDLIDLRAKNWVKKVFKERATSVADIHLEAKQEELKGGSIHLNQEGKFTTAGRQARRHYSDYLMNQRQLALSKMVNGVYVAQDKSPDEPAPEPSTAPETSVSCDPVSPVLESSSSSEFPKSALKSDPNKKHPGGVRFADKEPRSPADDVMDVFKHDPPHDRFTVEWNQLQMSHSDCLEALSKMIDKCLNAVSVSKAEIRGDLIAYTIGRLLPSSRCKIEAFSIFETTCLVRLQDEVLDNPGAVSLFARILYKVLDYFYKQPDISLERINLPPEFDLARDLAVRVLDSMKDSEDSLHYARGLLVSSFACFEDHDLSFLDA
;
A
#
# COMPACT_ATOMS: atom_id res chain seq x y z
N MET A 1 -5.51 6.08 4.22
CA MET A 1 -4.80 4.79 4.16
C MET A 1 -5.66 3.63 4.64
N GLY A 2 -6.23 3.66 5.85
CA GLY A 2 -7.09 2.58 6.34
C GLY A 2 -8.23 2.19 5.39
N GLU A 3 -8.92 3.17 4.81
CA GLU A 3 -9.97 2.93 3.80
C GLU A 3 -9.46 2.24 2.52
N LEU A 4 -8.20 2.45 2.14
CA LEU A 4 -7.60 1.78 0.99
C LEU A 4 -7.20 0.33 1.33
N PHE A 5 -6.75 0.08 2.56
CA PHE A 5 -6.54 -1.27 3.08
C PHE A 5 -7.85 -2.06 3.09
N LEU A 6 -8.96 -1.47 3.55
CA LEU A 6 -10.29 -2.10 3.50
C LEU A 6 -10.72 -2.44 2.07
N ARG A 7 -10.28 -1.69 1.07
CA ARG A 7 -10.54 -1.96 -0.35
C ARG A 7 -9.56 -2.95 -0.97
N LYS A 8 -8.65 -3.53 -0.19
CA LYS A 8 -7.56 -4.41 -0.64
C LYS A 8 -6.65 -3.74 -1.69
N VAL A 9 -6.51 -2.42 -1.61
CA VAL A 9 -5.62 -1.63 -2.48
C VAL A 9 -4.22 -1.52 -1.87
N ILE A 10 -4.10 -1.73 -0.56
CA ILE A 10 -2.84 -1.67 0.19
C ILE A 10 -2.60 -3.03 0.85
N SER A 11 -1.38 -3.56 0.73
CA SER A 11 -0.97 -4.82 1.33
C SER A 11 -0.74 -4.71 2.84
N VAL A 12 -0.66 -5.87 3.50
CA VAL A 12 -0.35 -5.95 4.93
C VAL A 12 1.07 -5.45 5.20
N GLY A 13 2.01 -5.70 4.30
CA GLY A 13 3.39 -5.20 4.43
C GLY A 13 3.49 -3.67 4.47
N ILE A 14 2.77 -2.98 3.58
CA ILE A 14 2.72 -1.50 3.58
C ILE A 14 2.03 -1.01 4.86
N LEU A 15 0.96 -1.68 5.30
CA LEU A 15 0.28 -1.35 6.55
C LEU A 15 1.24 -1.45 7.74
N LYS A 16 1.99 -2.56 7.86
CA LYS A 16 3.00 -2.76 8.92
C LYS A 16 4.03 -1.64 8.90
N ARG A 17 4.56 -1.27 7.73
CA ARG A 17 5.53 -0.17 7.59
C ARG A 17 4.96 1.16 8.04
N ILE A 18 3.72 1.48 7.68
CA ILE A 18 3.04 2.71 8.13
C ILE A 18 2.91 2.71 9.65
N VAL A 19 2.50 1.59 10.25
CA VAL A 19 2.37 1.47 11.70
C VAL A 19 3.71 1.63 12.41
N CYS A 20 4.77 0.95 11.94
CA CYS A 20 6.12 1.11 12.48
C CYS A 20 6.58 2.57 12.45
N THR A 21 6.33 3.29 11.35
CA THR A 21 6.66 4.72 11.22
C THR A 21 5.84 5.59 12.18
N LEU A 22 4.54 5.34 12.34
CA LEU A 22 3.66 6.15 13.21
C LEU A 22 3.98 5.94 14.70
N LEU A 23 4.28 4.71 15.10
CA LEU A 23 4.60 4.35 16.48
C LEU A 23 6.10 4.36 16.81
N GLN A 24 6.93 4.64 15.81
CA GLN A 24 8.40 4.66 15.88
C GLN A 24 8.99 3.37 16.47
N MET A 25 8.39 2.23 16.11
CA MET A 25 8.79 0.90 16.61
C MET A 25 10.18 0.45 16.11
N ASP A 26 10.72 1.11 15.08
CA ASP A 26 12.03 0.83 14.50
C ASP A 26 13.17 1.61 15.19
N SER A 27 12.85 2.46 16.18
CA SER A 27 13.85 3.16 17.00
C SER A 27 14.15 2.35 18.27
N ASP A 28 15.36 2.47 18.84
CA ASP A 28 15.90 1.72 20.01
C ASP A 28 15.14 1.95 21.35
N GLY A 29 13.84 2.25 21.31
CA GLY A 29 13.00 2.55 22.46
C GLY A 29 13.25 3.93 23.06
N SER A 30 14.19 4.72 22.51
CA SER A 30 14.58 6.02 23.04
C SER A 30 13.71 7.18 22.57
N HIS A 31 12.90 7.01 21.52
CA HIS A 31 12.12 8.11 20.96
C HIS A 31 10.62 7.89 21.21
N ILE A 32 10.00 8.83 21.92
CA ILE A 32 8.55 8.84 22.19
C ILE A 32 7.84 9.53 21.01
N PRO A 33 6.88 8.88 20.33
CA PRO A 33 6.17 9.49 19.21
C PRO A 33 5.38 10.72 19.62
N CYS A 34 5.31 11.73 18.74
CA CYS A 34 4.46 12.89 18.94
C CYS A 34 2.96 12.51 19.02
N GLU A 35 2.17 13.24 19.79
CA GLU A 35 0.75 12.95 20.03
C GLU A 35 -0.07 12.77 18.74
N TYR A 36 0.15 13.61 17.72
CA TYR A 36 -0.60 13.55 16.46
C TYR A 36 -0.30 12.27 15.65
N LEU A 37 0.90 11.69 15.80
CA LEU A 37 1.26 10.42 15.16
C LEU A 37 0.55 9.26 15.83
N VAL A 38 0.53 9.26 17.17
CA VAL A 38 -0.23 8.29 17.96
C VAL A 38 -1.72 8.40 17.62
N GLU A 39 -2.28 9.61 17.57
CA GLU A 39 -3.69 9.82 17.22
C GLU A 39 -4.01 9.30 15.81
N SER A 40 -3.14 9.57 14.84
CA SER A 40 -3.27 9.04 13.47
C SER A 40 -3.24 7.51 13.44
N PHE A 41 -2.37 6.89 14.24
CA PHE A 41 -2.32 5.44 14.39
C PHE A 41 -3.61 4.88 15.02
N LEU A 42 -4.11 5.51 16.09
CA LEU A 42 -5.34 5.09 16.77
C LEU A 42 -6.55 5.16 15.84
N GLU A 43 -6.64 6.19 14.99
CA GLU A 43 -7.69 6.32 13.97
C GLU A 43 -7.55 5.26 12.88
N LEU A 44 -6.32 4.98 12.43
CA LEU A 44 -6.05 3.92 11.47
C LEU A 44 -6.53 2.56 11.99
N ILE A 45 -6.11 2.15 13.19
CA ILE A 45 -6.52 0.86 13.77
C ILE A 45 -8.01 0.84 14.10
N THR A 46 -8.61 1.96 14.53
CA THR A 46 -10.08 2.04 14.66
C THR A 46 -10.79 1.74 13.34
N THR A 47 -10.21 2.16 12.21
CA THR A 47 -10.79 2.01 10.87
C THR A 47 -10.60 0.61 10.31
N ILE A 48 -9.52 -0.10 10.64
CA ILE A 48 -9.21 -1.40 10.01
C ILE A 48 -9.20 -2.58 10.97
N GLY A 49 -9.25 -2.33 12.28
CA GLY A 49 -8.91 -3.30 13.32
C GLY A 49 -9.75 -4.57 13.26
N TYR A 50 -11.06 -4.46 13.01
CA TYR A 50 -11.89 -5.65 12.79
C TYR A 50 -11.45 -6.45 11.57
N THR A 51 -11.18 -5.80 10.43
CA THR A 51 -10.73 -6.51 9.23
C THR A 51 -9.38 -7.17 9.46
N LEU A 52 -8.49 -6.50 10.19
CA LEU A 52 -7.19 -7.05 10.56
C LEU A 52 -7.34 -8.26 11.49
N GLU A 53 -8.21 -8.21 12.51
CA GLU A 53 -8.47 -9.34 13.43
C GLU A 53 -8.93 -10.62 12.70
N GLN A 54 -9.62 -10.49 11.57
CA GLN A 54 -10.08 -11.65 10.79
C GLN A 54 -9.00 -12.27 9.88
N MET A 55 -7.81 -11.68 9.81
CA MET A 55 -6.71 -12.20 9.00
C MET A 55 -5.90 -13.26 9.75
N PRO A 56 -5.26 -14.23 9.07
CA PRO A 56 -4.51 -15.31 9.72
C PRO A 56 -3.45 -14.85 10.74
N HIS A 57 -2.69 -13.79 10.44
CA HIS A 57 -1.66 -13.22 11.32
C HIS A 57 -2.05 -11.87 11.95
N GLY A 58 -3.28 -11.42 11.72
CA GLY A 58 -3.73 -10.11 12.19
C GLY A 58 -3.88 -10.01 13.71
N PRO A 59 -4.38 -11.04 14.43
CA PRO A 59 -4.45 -11.03 15.89
C PRO A 59 -3.08 -10.85 16.56
N ASP A 60 -2.04 -11.51 16.05
CA ASP A 60 -0.67 -11.41 16.57
C ASP A 60 -0.13 -10.00 16.39
N MET A 61 -0.28 -9.44 15.19
CA MET A 61 0.10 -8.07 14.88
C MET A 61 -0.63 -7.05 15.78
N LEU A 62 -1.93 -7.24 16.01
CA LEU A 62 -2.70 -6.40 16.91
C LEU A 62 -2.25 -6.55 18.37
N ASN A 63 -1.80 -7.73 18.79
CA ASN A 63 -1.24 -7.92 20.15
C ASN A 63 0.02 -7.09 20.35
N ASP A 64 0.93 -7.10 19.37
CA ASP A 64 2.15 -6.28 19.41
C ASP A 64 1.82 -4.79 19.53
N TYR A 65 0.87 -4.33 18.72
CA TYR A 65 0.42 -2.94 18.75
C TYR A 65 -0.23 -2.54 20.08
N MET A 66 -1.08 -3.40 20.67
CA MET A 66 -1.68 -3.13 21.98
C MET A 66 -0.64 -3.15 23.10
N GLY A 67 0.37 -4.03 23.00
CA GLY A 67 1.51 -4.07 23.90
C GLY A 67 2.30 -2.76 23.87
N HIS A 68 2.64 -2.27 22.67
CA HIS A 68 3.35 -1.01 22.49
C HIS A 68 2.54 0.18 22.99
N LEU A 69 1.25 0.26 22.65
CA LEU A 69 0.35 1.30 23.15
C LEU A 69 0.25 1.30 24.68
N THR A 70 0.27 0.13 25.32
CA THR A 70 0.24 0.01 26.78
C THR A 70 1.54 0.53 27.39
N ASN A 71 2.69 0.31 26.75
CA ASN A 71 3.97 0.89 27.16
C ASN A 71 3.94 2.42 27.02
N LEU A 72 3.54 2.92 25.85
CA LEU A 72 3.39 4.35 25.54
C LEU A 72 2.45 5.06 26.51
N LYS A 73 1.33 4.44 26.88
CA LYS A 73 0.39 4.97 27.87
C LYS A 73 1.03 5.17 29.25
N LYS A 74 1.93 4.27 29.66
CA LYS A 74 2.60 4.31 30.97
C LYS A 74 3.82 5.24 30.98
N ASN A 75 4.61 5.21 29.91
CA ASN A 75 5.96 5.80 29.87
C ASN A 75 6.07 7.03 28.97
N GLY A 76 5.11 7.29 28.08
CA GLY A 76 5.19 8.31 27.03
C GLY A 76 4.82 9.74 27.47
N ASN A 77 4.40 9.95 28.72
CA ASN A 77 4.00 11.26 29.27
C ASN A 77 3.03 12.06 28.36
N TYR A 78 2.01 11.38 27.84
CA TYR A 78 1.00 11.98 26.97
C TYR A 78 -0.08 12.74 27.74
N SER A 79 -0.75 13.68 27.07
CA SER A 79 -1.95 14.30 27.59
C SER A 79 -3.03 13.26 27.90
N LEU A 80 -3.89 13.58 28.88
CA LEU A 80 -5.01 12.71 29.26
C LEU A 80 -5.88 12.34 28.06
N ARG A 81 -6.05 13.25 27.09
CA ARG A 81 -6.79 12.98 25.85
C ARG A 81 -6.22 11.78 25.10
N ILE A 82 -4.91 11.74 24.85
CA ILE A 82 -4.26 10.64 24.13
C ILE A 82 -4.29 9.37 24.97
N VAL A 83 -4.05 9.46 26.28
CA VAL A 83 -4.15 8.33 27.21
C VAL A 83 -5.53 7.68 27.17
N TYR A 84 -6.61 8.48 27.15
CA TYR A 84 -7.97 7.99 27.01
C TYR A 84 -8.24 7.41 25.62
N LYS A 85 -7.77 8.06 24.54
CA LYS A 85 -7.91 7.49 23.18
C LYS A 85 -7.21 6.14 23.04
N ILE A 86 -6.05 5.95 23.67
CA ILE A 86 -5.35 4.66 23.71
C ILE A 86 -6.22 3.63 24.45
N GLN A 87 -6.75 4.00 25.62
CA GLN A 87 -7.62 3.10 26.39
C GLN A 87 -8.90 2.73 25.63
N ASP A 88 -9.53 3.70 24.96
CA ASP A 88 -10.75 3.48 24.17
C ASP A 88 -10.52 2.46 23.05
N LEU A 89 -9.33 2.47 22.43
CA LEU A 89 -8.98 1.50 21.39
C LEU A 89 -8.77 0.10 21.96
N ILE A 90 -8.10 -0.02 23.12
CA ILE A 90 -7.91 -1.29 23.82
C ILE A 90 -9.28 -1.88 24.21
N ASP A 91 -10.15 -1.05 24.78
CA ASP A 91 -11.51 -1.45 25.17
C ASP A 91 -12.38 -1.80 23.96
N LEU A 92 -12.21 -1.09 22.84
CA LEU A 92 -12.89 -1.39 21.60
C LEU A 92 -12.55 -2.79 21.08
N ARG A 93 -11.26 -3.16 21.11
CA ARG A 93 -10.82 -4.50 20.71
C ARG A 93 -11.37 -5.56 21.67
N ALA A 94 -11.33 -5.32 22.97
CA ALA A 94 -11.91 -6.22 23.97
C ALA A 94 -13.43 -6.44 23.78
N LYS A 95 -14.13 -5.46 23.19
CA LYS A 95 -15.54 -5.54 22.79
C LYS A 95 -15.74 -6.09 21.37
N ASN A 96 -14.78 -6.83 20.83
CA ASN A 96 -14.81 -7.40 19.48
C ASN A 96 -15.13 -6.34 18.40
N TRP A 97 -14.54 -5.15 18.53
CA TRP A 97 -14.69 -4.03 17.60
C TRP A 97 -16.11 -3.48 17.48
N VAL A 98 -16.98 -3.73 18.45
CA VAL A 98 -18.37 -3.22 18.45
C VAL A 98 -18.44 -1.82 19.07
N LYS A 99 -18.93 -0.83 18.31
CA LYS A 99 -19.25 0.52 18.78
C LYS A 99 -20.76 0.75 18.79
N LYS A 100 -21.27 1.45 19.80
CA LYS A 100 -22.65 1.96 19.80
C LYS A 100 -22.66 3.34 19.11
N VAL A 101 -23.32 3.47 17.97
CA VAL A 101 -23.45 4.74 17.25
C VAL A 101 -24.84 5.31 17.49
N PHE A 102 -24.89 6.49 18.10
CA PHE A 102 -26.13 7.27 18.19
C PHE A 102 -26.38 7.90 16.83
N LYS A 103 -27.55 7.62 16.25
CA LYS A 103 -27.95 8.23 14.99
C LYS A 103 -28.51 9.62 15.34
N GLU A 104 -27.66 10.65 15.33
CA GLU A 104 -28.16 12.03 15.39
C GLU A 104 -28.94 12.29 14.09
N ARG A 105 -30.26 12.20 14.17
CA ARG A 105 -31.16 12.60 13.09
C ARG A 105 -31.60 14.03 13.40
N ALA A 106 -31.30 14.98 12.52
CA ALA A 106 -31.99 16.26 12.54
C ALA A 106 -33.48 15.98 12.21
N THR A 107 -34.36 16.13 13.19
CA THR A 107 -35.81 16.00 13.03
C THR A 107 -36.43 17.40 13.01
N SER A 108 -37.40 17.64 12.11
CA SER A 108 -38.12 18.91 12.08
C SER A 108 -38.98 19.05 13.34
N VAL A 109 -39.22 20.28 13.81
CA VAL A 109 -40.09 20.56 14.96
C VAL A 109 -41.50 19.98 14.75
N ALA A 110 -41.99 19.97 13.51
CA ALA A 110 -43.26 19.33 13.17
C ALA A 110 -43.25 17.81 13.37
N ASP A 111 -42.14 17.14 13.03
CA ASP A 111 -41.97 15.70 13.24
C ASP A 111 -41.88 15.37 14.73
N ILE A 112 -41.22 16.23 15.53
CA ILE A 112 -41.13 16.10 16.99
C ILE A 112 -42.53 16.18 17.62
N HIS A 113 -43.38 17.12 17.19
CA HIS A 113 -44.75 17.23 17.71
C HIS A 113 -45.66 16.08 17.27
N LEU A 114 -45.49 15.57 16.06
CA LEU A 114 -46.24 14.42 15.56
C LEU A 114 -45.85 13.14 16.29
N GLU A 115 -44.54 12.95 16.53
CA GLU A 115 -44.00 11.81 17.25
C GLU A 115 -44.38 11.88 18.74
N ALA A 116 -44.30 13.05 19.38
CA ALA A 116 -44.77 13.26 20.76
C ALA A 116 -46.27 12.94 20.92
N LYS A 117 -47.11 13.33 19.95
CA LYS A 117 -48.55 13.00 19.96
C LYS A 117 -48.81 11.51 19.73
N GLN A 118 -47.98 10.83 18.94
CA GLN A 118 -48.03 9.38 18.79
C GLN A 118 -47.49 8.63 20.02
N GLU A 119 -46.52 9.19 20.73
CA GLU A 119 -45.97 8.64 21.99
C GLU A 119 -46.96 8.77 23.14
N GLU A 120 -47.70 9.89 23.22
CA GLU A 120 -48.78 10.10 24.18
C GLU A 120 -49.91 9.07 24.00
N LEU A 121 -50.25 8.74 22.74
CA LEU A 121 -51.23 7.70 22.40
C LEU A 121 -50.75 6.26 22.68
N LYS A 122 -49.44 6.03 22.77
CA LYS A 122 -48.84 4.70 22.98
C LYS A 122 -48.36 4.45 24.42
N GLY A 123 -48.70 5.35 25.35
CA GLY A 123 -48.59 5.09 26.80
C GLY A 123 -47.16 4.96 27.33
N GLY A 124 -46.21 5.74 26.80
CA GLY A 124 -44.88 5.91 27.42
C GLY A 124 -43.95 4.69 27.41
N SER A 125 -44.31 3.59 26.75
CA SER A 125 -43.52 2.34 26.76
C SER A 125 -42.41 2.30 25.69
N ILE A 126 -41.73 3.43 25.43
CA ILE A 126 -40.67 3.53 24.42
C ILE A 126 -39.46 4.31 24.97
N HIS A 127 -38.88 3.84 26.08
CA HIS A 127 -37.48 4.13 26.39
C HIS A 127 -36.51 3.36 25.45
N LEU A 128 -37.02 2.48 24.58
CA LEU A 128 -36.22 1.70 23.62
C LEU A 128 -35.76 2.52 22.38
N ASN A 129 -36.42 3.61 21.99
CA ASN A 129 -36.05 4.32 20.75
C ASN A 129 -34.81 5.23 20.87
N GLN A 130 -34.15 5.29 22.04
CA GLN A 130 -32.76 5.77 22.15
C GLN A 130 -31.73 4.67 21.85
N GLU A 131 -32.13 3.64 21.10
CA GLU A 131 -31.25 2.58 20.61
C GLU A 131 -30.23 3.13 19.62
N GLY A 132 -29.09 3.58 20.15
CA GLY A 132 -27.87 3.69 19.35
C GLY A 132 -27.61 2.36 18.65
N LYS A 133 -27.51 2.37 17.32
CA LYS A 133 -27.27 1.18 16.51
C LYS A 133 -25.84 0.69 16.79
N PHE A 134 -25.69 -0.55 17.20
CA PHE A 134 -24.37 -1.17 17.30
C PHE A 134 -23.80 -1.38 15.88
N THR A 135 -22.63 -0.82 15.63
CA THR A 135 -21.87 -1.02 14.39
C THR A 135 -20.52 -1.63 14.74
N THR A 136 -20.06 -2.55 13.89
CA THR A 136 -18.71 -3.08 14.01
C THR A 136 -17.75 -2.10 13.34
N ALA A 137 -16.89 -1.45 14.11
CA ALA A 137 -15.87 -0.55 13.60
C ALA A 137 -14.88 -1.32 12.72
N GLY A 138 -14.52 -0.77 11.57
CA GLY A 138 -13.62 -1.40 10.60
C GLY A 138 -14.13 -2.67 9.92
N ARG A 139 -15.44 -2.94 10.02
CA ARG A 139 -16.14 -3.87 9.13
C ARG A 139 -16.56 -3.11 7.87
N GLN A 140 -16.05 -3.52 6.71
CA GLN A 140 -16.48 -2.95 5.44
C GLN A 140 -17.96 -3.30 5.21
N ALA A 141 -18.83 -2.29 5.19
CA ALA A 141 -20.16 -2.45 4.62
C ALA A 141 -19.97 -2.63 3.11
N ARG A 142 -20.34 -3.79 2.55
CA ARG A 142 -20.41 -3.98 1.10
C ARG A 142 -21.41 -2.98 0.51
N ARG A 143 -20.95 -1.78 0.18
CA ARG A 143 -21.70 -0.80 -0.62
C ARG A 143 -21.45 -1.14 -2.08
N HIS A 144 -21.95 -2.29 -2.51
CA HIS A 144 -21.82 -2.72 -3.89
C HIS A 144 -22.80 -1.87 -4.71
N TYR A 145 -22.27 -0.87 -5.41
CA TYR A 145 -23.08 0.06 -6.21
C TYR A 145 -23.74 -0.64 -7.41
N SER A 146 -23.41 -1.90 -7.72
CA SER A 146 -24.00 -2.60 -8.86
C SER A 146 -25.51 -2.71 -8.77
N ASP A 147 -26.05 -2.97 -7.58
CA ASP A 147 -27.48 -3.22 -7.43
C ASP A 147 -28.24 -1.91 -7.66
N TYR A 148 -27.70 -0.81 -7.15
CA TYR A 148 -28.19 0.54 -7.43
C TYR A 148 -28.06 0.90 -8.92
N LEU A 149 -26.89 0.63 -9.54
CA LEU A 149 -26.64 0.95 -10.96
C LEU A 149 -27.46 0.08 -11.92
N MET A 150 -27.69 -1.20 -11.58
CA MET A 150 -28.58 -2.10 -12.32
C MET A 150 -30.03 -1.64 -12.21
N ASN A 151 -30.47 -1.23 -11.02
CA ASN A 151 -31.83 -0.73 -10.81
C ASN A 151 -32.04 0.61 -11.55
N GLN A 152 -31.07 1.52 -11.49
CA GLN A 152 -31.03 2.75 -12.32
C GLN A 152 -31.10 2.43 -13.82
N ARG A 153 -30.33 1.45 -14.29
CA ARG A 153 -30.34 1.00 -15.68
C ARG A 153 -31.69 0.42 -16.09
N GLN A 154 -32.31 -0.37 -15.23
CA GLN A 154 -33.61 -0.98 -15.47
C GLN A 154 -34.72 0.08 -15.51
N LEU A 155 -34.68 1.06 -14.61
CA LEU A 155 -35.57 2.22 -14.61
C LEU A 155 -35.39 3.09 -15.86
N ALA A 156 -34.17 3.22 -16.37
CA ALA A 156 -33.92 3.92 -17.63
C ALA A 156 -34.49 3.13 -18.83
N LEU A 157 -34.28 1.81 -18.89
CA LEU A 157 -34.80 0.95 -19.95
C LEU A 157 -36.33 0.84 -19.94
N SER A 158 -36.96 0.80 -18.77
CA SER A 158 -38.42 0.76 -18.66
C SER A 158 -39.09 2.05 -19.13
N LYS A 159 -38.34 3.15 -19.22
CA LYS A 159 -38.79 4.44 -19.76
C LYS A 159 -38.54 4.56 -21.28
N MET A 160 -37.99 3.54 -21.92
CA MET A 160 -37.76 3.50 -23.35
C MET A 160 -38.86 2.69 -24.05
N VAL A 161 -39.39 3.22 -25.16
CA VAL A 161 -40.28 2.48 -26.09
C VAL A 161 -39.64 2.56 -27.49
N ASN A 162 -39.49 1.41 -28.17
CA ASN A 162 -38.82 1.30 -29.48
C ASN A 162 -37.43 1.96 -29.57
N GLY A 163 -36.62 1.85 -28.50
CA GLY A 163 -35.25 2.37 -28.49
C GLY A 163 -35.13 3.90 -28.36
N VAL A 164 -36.24 4.60 -28.17
CA VAL A 164 -36.27 6.06 -27.94
C VAL A 164 -36.76 6.33 -26.52
N TYR A 165 -36.09 7.28 -25.84
CA TYR A 165 -36.50 7.71 -24.50
C TYR A 165 -37.81 8.49 -24.61
N VAL A 166 -38.90 7.92 -24.11
CA VAL A 166 -40.20 8.61 -24.11
C VAL A 166 -40.27 9.42 -22.82
N ALA A 167 -39.99 10.71 -22.90
CA ALA A 167 -40.44 11.63 -21.87
C ALA A 167 -41.96 11.56 -21.87
N GLN A 168 -42.57 11.11 -20.77
CA GLN A 168 -44.02 11.20 -20.62
C GLN A 168 -44.42 12.67 -20.70
N ASP A 169 -45.29 13.00 -21.65
CA ASP A 169 -46.07 14.22 -21.59
C ASP A 169 -46.83 14.22 -20.28
N LYS A 170 -46.52 15.19 -19.41
CA LYS A 170 -47.29 15.44 -18.19
C LYS A 170 -48.72 15.79 -18.59
N SER A 171 -49.67 14.94 -18.24
CA SER A 171 -51.07 15.37 -18.07
C SER A 171 -51.15 16.39 -16.92
N PRO A 172 -52.01 17.44 -16.99
CA PRO A 172 -51.84 18.66 -16.18
C PRO A 172 -52.21 18.59 -14.69
N ASP A 173 -52.57 17.43 -14.12
CA ASP A 173 -53.05 17.35 -12.72
C ASP A 173 -52.37 16.22 -11.94
N GLU A 174 -51.13 16.44 -11.50
CA GLU A 174 -50.54 15.70 -10.38
C GLU A 174 -49.51 16.59 -9.66
N PRO A 175 -49.58 16.77 -8.33
CA PRO A 175 -48.67 17.65 -7.60
C PRO A 175 -47.23 17.11 -7.63
N ALA A 176 -46.29 17.99 -7.96
CA ALA A 176 -44.89 17.65 -8.17
C ALA A 176 -44.25 17.03 -6.90
N PRO A 177 -43.50 15.92 -7.01
CA PRO A 177 -42.62 15.48 -5.93
C PRO A 177 -41.46 16.46 -5.83
N GLU A 178 -41.24 16.98 -4.62
CA GLU A 178 -40.10 17.85 -4.29
C GLU A 178 -38.77 17.14 -4.58
N PRO A 179 -37.76 17.86 -5.11
CA PRO A 179 -36.44 17.29 -5.32
C PRO A 179 -35.74 17.08 -3.97
N SER A 180 -35.70 15.84 -3.48
CA SER A 180 -34.82 15.47 -2.37
C SER A 180 -33.36 15.45 -2.86
N THR A 181 -32.68 16.51 -2.50
CA THR A 181 -31.25 16.82 -2.62
C THR A 181 -30.36 15.62 -2.32
N ALA A 182 -29.51 15.25 -3.28
CA ALA A 182 -28.30 14.46 -3.03
C ALA A 182 -27.26 15.34 -2.32
N PRO A 183 -26.49 14.84 -1.34
CA PRO A 183 -25.35 15.58 -0.82
C PRO A 183 -24.16 15.40 -1.78
N GLU A 184 -23.99 16.33 -2.72
CA GLU A 184 -22.71 16.59 -3.35
C GLU A 184 -21.92 17.56 -2.46
N THR A 185 -20.72 17.14 -2.04
CA THR A 185 -19.69 18.06 -1.53
C THR A 185 -18.58 18.09 -2.57
N SER A 186 -18.72 18.98 -3.54
CA SER A 186 -17.61 19.50 -4.34
C SER A 186 -17.66 21.02 -4.25
N VAL A 187 -16.66 21.57 -3.57
CA VAL A 187 -16.40 23.00 -3.47
C VAL A 187 -15.73 23.44 -4.77
N SER A 188 -16.29 24.43 -5.45
CA SER A 188 -15.54 25.32 -6.35
C SER A 188 -16.19 26.69 -6.36
N CYS A 189 -15.35 27.69 -6.14
CA CYS A 189 -15.67 29.11 -6.08
C CYS A 189 -16.15 29.65 -7.43
N ASP A 190 -17.11 30.58 -7.38
CA ASP A 190 -17.34 31.57 -8.43
C ASP A 190 -16.93 32.97 -7.95
N PRO A 191 -16.42 33.83 -8.86
CA PRO A 191 -16.13 35.23 -8.61
C PRO A 191 -17.37 36.09 -8.83
N VAL A 192 -17.45 37.22 -8.12
CA VAL A 192 -18.39 38.30 -8.41
C VAL A 192 -17.61 39.56 -8.79
N SER A 193 -17.82 40.04 -10.01
CA SER A 193 -17.47 41.39 -10.43
C SER A 193 -18.54 42.38 -10.01
N PRO A 194 -18.18 43.67 -9.83
CA PRO A 194 -19.03 44.75 -10.31
C PRO A 194 -18.29 45.78 -11.18
N VAL A 195 -18.93 46.09 -12.32
CA VAL A 195 -19.24 47.42 -12.89
C VAL A 195 -18.14 48.51 -13.00
N LEU A 196 -17.81 48.79 -14.28
CA LEU A 196 -17.56 50.06 -15.01
C LEU A 196 -16.86 51.26 -14.32
N GLU A 197 -15.72 51.67 -14.88
CA GLU A 197 -15.45 52.99 -15.53
C GLU A 197 -13.97 53.04 -15.96
N SER A 198 -13.66 52.92 -17.26
CA SER A 198 -13.31 54.01 -18.18
C SER A 198 -11.80 54.27 -18.34
N SER A 199 -11.38 54.23 -19.60
CA SER A 199 -10.36 55.09 -20.24
C SER A 199 -8.85 54.78 -20.12
N SER A 200 -8.31 54.47 -21.31
CA SER A 200 -7.06 54.95 -21.93
C SER A 200 -5.67 54.51 -21.42
N SER A 201 -5.06 53.64 -22.23
CA SER A 201 -3.73 53.78 -22.87
C SER A 201 -2.62 54.59 -22.16
N SER A 202 -1.46 53.96 -21.93
CA SER A 202 -0.25 54.06 -22.77
C SER A 202 1.07 53.91 -21.98
N GLU A 203 2.08 53.35 -22.64
CA GLU A 203 3.53 53.62 -22.47
C GLU A 203 4.32 52.98 -21.30
N PHE A 204 5.24 52.09 -21.69
CA PHE A 204 6.56 51.95 -21.05
C PHE A 204 7.43 53.16 -21.46
N PRO A 205 8.39 53.67 -20.64
CA PRO A 205 9.72 53.03 -20.57
C PRO A 205 10.59 53.25 -19.29
N LYS A 206 11.55 52.32 -19.11
CA LYS A 206 12.95 52.42 -18.61
C LYS A 206 13.33 53.47 -17.54
N SER A 207 14.04 53.05 -16.47
CA SER A 207 15.49 53.32 -16.24
C SER A 207 15.97 53.14 -14.78
N ALA A 208 17.10 52.42 -14.64
CA ALA A 208 18.32 52.70 -13.86
C ALA A 208 18.32 53.07 -12.34
N LEU A 209 19.06 52.21 -11.59
CA LEU A 209 20.05 52.50 -10.53
C LEU A 209 19.64 53.23 -9.22
N LYS A 210 19.75 52.54 -8.07
CA LYS A 210 20.82 52.72 -7.05
C LYS A 210 20.67 51.77 -5.87
N SER A 211 21.82 51.36 -5.35
CA SER A 211 22.08 50.53 -4.17
C SER A 211 21.77 51.24 -2.84
N ASP A 212 21.29 50.50 -1.84
CA ASP A 212 21.71 50.73 -0.44
C ASP A 212 21.57 49.44 0.41
N PRO A 213 22.55 49.10 1.28
CA PRO A 213 22.62 47.83 1.99
C PRO A 213 22.24 47.98 3.47
N ASN A 214 20.97 47.74 3.80
CA ASN A 214 20.53 47.16 5.09
C ASN A 214 19.01 47.37 5.24
N LYS A 215 18.23 46.32 4.93
CA LYS A 215 16.90 46.19 5.50
C LYS A 215 16.53 44.72 5.59
N LYS A 216 16.51 44.21 6.83
CA LYS A 216 15.89 42.93 7.17
C LYS A 216 14.40 42.98 6.82
N HIS A 217 13.93 42.00 6.05
CA HIS A 217 12.53 41.59 6.06
C HIS A 217 12.44 40.06 6.16
N PRO A 218 11.44 39.55 6.89
CA PRO A 218 11.28 38.12 7.17
C PRO A 218 10.51 37.43 6.04
N GLY A 219 10.68 36.11 5.92
CA GLY A 219 9.78 35.26 5.13
C GLY A 219 10.26 34.94 3.72
N GLY A 220 11.38 34.23 3.60
CA GLY A 220 11.68 33.43 2.41
C GLY A 220 11.10 32.03 2.59
N VAL A 221 10.12 31.67 1.77
CA VAL A 221 9.68 30.28 1.62
C VAL A 221 10.87 29.48 1.10
N ARG A 222 11.44 28.63 1.95
CA ARG A 222 12.41 27.61 1.53
C ARG A 222 11.68 26.66 0.59
N PHE A 223 11.97 26.73 -0.70
CA PHE A 223 11.72 25.61 -1.60
C PHE A 223 12.52 24.43 -1.05
N ALA A 224 11.86 23.30 -0.84
CA ALA A 224 12.52 22.06 -0.45
C ALA A 224 13.64 21.78 -1.46
N ASP A 225 14.89 21.76 -0.99
CA ASP A 225 16.01 21.25 -1.74
C ASP A 225 15.64 19.83 -2.15
N LYS A 226 15.40 19.60 -3.45
CA LYS A 226 15.30 18.24 -3.99
C LYS A 226 16.64 17.59 -3.68
N GLU A 227 16.62 16.49 -2.92
CA GLU A 227 17.80 15.66 -2.74
C GLU A 227 18.44 15.36 -4.11
N PRO A 228 19.78 15.34 -4.20
CA PRO A 228 20.45 15.03 -5.45
C PRO A 228 19.99 13.67 -5.95
N ARG A 229 19.49 13.64 -7.19
CA ARG A 229 18.96 12.44 -7.84
C ARG A 229 20.08 11.40 -7.94
N SER A 230 19.86 10.19 -7.43
CA SER A 230 20.86 9.11 -7.49
C SER A 230 20.88 8.51 -8.91
N PRO A 231 22.04 8.07 -9.44
CA PRO A 231 22.10 7.29 -10.68
C PRO A 231 21.17 6.05 -10.66
N ALA A 232 20.91 5.50 -9.47
CA ALA A 232 19.94 4.42 -9.28
C ALA A 232 18.50 4.85 -9.65
N ASP A 233 18.12 6.11 -9.43
CA ASP A 233 16.80 6.63 -9.83
C ASP A 233 16.67 6.72 -11.35
N ASP A 234 17.76 7.06 -12.04
CA ASP A 234 17.79 7.13 -13.50
C ASP A 234 17.69 5.72 -14.13
N VAL A 235 18.31 4.69 -13.53
CA VAL A 235 18.07 3.28 -13.90
C VAL A 235 16.59 2.93 -13.77
N MET A 236 15.95 3.34 -12.67
CA MET A 236 14.54 3.03 -12.42
C MET A 236 13.61 3.71 -13.42
N ASP A 237 13.99 4.88 -13.94
CA ASP A 237 13.27 5.54 -15.02
C ASP A 237 13.26 4.71 -16.31
N VAL A 238 14.31 3.94 -16.59
CA VAL A 238 14.35 3.01 -17.73
C VAL A 238 13.66 1.69 -17.39
N PHE A 239 13.97 1.09 -16.25
CA PHE A 239 13.47 -0.22 -15.82
C PHE A 239 11.95 -0.30 -15.76
N LYS A 240 11.27 0.77 -15.32
CA LYS A 240 9.80 0.80 -15.19
C LYS A 240 9.05 0.64 -16.53
N HIS A 241 9.75 0.81 -17.65
CA HIS A 241 9.21 0.65 -19.00
C HIS A 241 9.43 -0.76 -19.58
N ASP A 242 9.88 -1.70 -18.75
CA ASP A 242 10.07 -3.11 -19.09
C ASP A 242 10.91 -3.28 -20.39
N PRO A 243 12.13 -2.70 -20.46
CA PRO A 243 12.95 -2.66 -21.67
C PRO A 243 13.51 -4.04 -22.05
N PRO A 244 13.81 -4.29 -23.34
CA PRO A 244 14.56 -5.48 -23.74
C PRO A 244 16.02 -5.40 -23.23
N HIS A 245 16.66 -6.56 -23.06
CA HIS A 245 18.01 -6.68 -22.47
C HIS A 245 19.06 -5.80 -23.15
N ASP A 246 19.10 -5.77 -24.50
CA ASP A 246 20.10 -5.01 -25.26
C ASP A 246 19.98 -3.51 -24.99
N ARG A 247 18.73 -2.99 -25.01
CA ARG A 247 18.46 -1.58 -24.72
C ARG A 247 18.82 -1.25 -23.28
N PHE A 248 18.43 -2.10 -22.34
CA PHE A 248 18.72 -1.89 -20.93
C PHE A 248 20.23 -1.89 -20.64
N THR A 249 20.99 -2.75 -21.32
CA THR A 249 22.46 -2.83 -21.22
C THR A 249 23.12 -1.52 -21.64
N VAL A 250 22.65 -0.90 -22.74
CA VAL A 250 23.19 0.37 -23.23
C VAL A 250 22.97 1.49 -22.21
N GLU A 251 21.74 1.63 -21.72
CA GLU A 251 21.38 2.65 -20.72
C GLU A 251 22.14 2.43 -19.40
N TRP A 252 22.21 1.17 -18.92
CA TRP A 252 22.95 0.80 -17.71
C TRP A 252 24.42 1.22 -17.78
N ASN A 253 25.09 0.92 -18.90
CA ASN A 253 26.51 1.24 -19.07
C ASN A 253 26.78 2.74 -19.21
N GLN A 254 25.83 3.52 -19.74
CA GLN A 254 25.96 4.97 -19.88
C GLN A 254 25.98 5.70 -18.54
N LEU A 255 25.31 5.15 -17.52
CA LEU A 255 25.18 5.78 -16.21
C LEU A 255 26.46 5.69 -15.35
N GLN A 256 27.46 4.89 -15.76
CA GLN A 256 28.77 4.75 -15.08
C GLN A 256 28.64 4.62 -13.55
N MET A 257 27.73 3.76 -13.11
CA MET A 257 27.34 3.62 -11.71
C MET A 257 28.46 3.07 -10.83
N SER A 258 28.55 3.58 -9.59
CA SER A 258 29.45 3.01 -8.60
C SER A 258 28.94 1.68 -8.06
N HIS A 259 29.79 0.95 -7.32
CA HIS A 259 29.40 -0.29 -6.64
C HIS A 259 28.16 -0.10 -5.74
N SER A 260 28.09 1.01 -5.00
CA SER A 260 26.95 1.31 -4.12
C SER A 260 25.68 1.58 -4.92
N ASP A 261 25.78 2.35 -6.00
CA ASP A 261 24.63 2.70 -6.85
C ASP A 261 24.04 1.45 -7.51
N CYS A 262 24.89 0.51 -7.93
CA CYS A 262 24.45 -0.76 -8.53
C CYS A 262 23.59 -1.58 -7.56
N LEU A 263 24.00 -1.68 -6.29
CA LEU A 263 23.25 -2.41 -5.26
C LEU A 263 21.96 -1.67 -4.86
N GLU A 264 22.00 -0.33 -4.82
CA GLU A 264 20.81 0.49 -4.58
C GLU A 264 19.79 0.33 -5.71
N ALA A 265 20.23 0.40 -6.97
CA ALA A 265 19.37 0.20 -8.13
C ALA A 265 18.75 -1.20 -8.13
N LEU A 266 19.54 -2.24 -7.84
CA LEU A 266 19.02 -3.60 -7.72
C LEU A 266 17.94 -3.71 -6.64
N SER A 267 18.17 -3.11 -5.48
CA SER A 267 17.19 -3.10 -4.38
C SER A 267 15.88 -2.43 -4.81
N LYS A 268 15.96 -1.30 -5.53
CA LYS A 268 14.81 -0.60 -6.10
C LYS A 268 14.11 -1.41 -7.21
N MET A 269 14.88 -2.11 -8.04
CA MET A 269 14.36 -2.99 -9.10
C MET A 269 13.58 -4.16 -8.50
N ILE A 270 14.12 -4.81 -7.45
CA ILE A 270 13.47 -5.89 -6.72
C ILE A 270 12.15 -5.38 -6.13
N ASP A 271 12.16 -4.27 -5.37
CA ASP A 271 10.93 -3.69 -4.81
C ASP A 271 9.87 -3.40 -5.89
N LYS A 272 10.29 -2.88 -7.05
CA LYS A 272 9.39 -2.61 -8.18
C LYS A 272 8.86 -3.87 -8.86
N CYS A 273 9.62 -4.97 -8.81
CA CYS A 273 9.22 -6.28 -9.32
C CYS A 273 8.18 -6.93 -8.40
N LEU A 274 8.40 -6.91 -7.08
CA LEU A 274 7.47 -7.45 -6.08
C LEU A 274 6.13 -6.71 -6.11
N ASN A 275 6.16 -5.38 -6.26
CA ASN A 275 4.97 -4.54 -6.35
C ASN A 275 4.39 -4.42 -7.78
N ALA A 276 4.65 -5.38 -8.66
CA ALA A 276 4.12 -5.36 -10.02
C ALA A 276 2.60 -5.62 -10.05
N VAL A 277 1.88 -4.84 -10.86
CA VAL A 277 0.40 -4.92 -10.97
C VAL A 277 -0.07 -6.21 -11.67
N SER A 278 0.81 -6.86 -12.44
CA SER A 278 0.49 -8.09 -13.15
C SER A 278 1.64 -9.09 -13.11
N VAL A 279 1.29 -10.38 -13.15
CA VAL A 279 2.24 -11.50 -13.16
C VAL A 279 3.22 -11.37 -14.33
N SER A 280 2.73 -11.06 -15.54
CA SER A 280 3.60 -10.89 -16.72
C SER A 280 4.64 -9.77 -16.55
N LYS A 281 4.28 -8.68 -15.85
CA LYS A 281 5.24 -7.61 -15.56
C LYS A 281 6.26 -8.03 -14.52
N ALA A 282 5.83 -8.77 -13.50
CA ALA A 282 6.72 -9.33 -12.49
C ALA A 282 7.75 -10.27 -13.16
N GLU A 283 7.32 -11.12 -14.09
CA GLU A 283 8.20 -12.03 -14.82
C GLU A 283 9.23 -11.31 -15.69
N ILE A 284 8.80 -10.31 -16.49
CA ILE A 284 9.73 -9.52 -17.33
C ILE A 284 10.76 -8.79 -16.46
N ARG A 285 10.32 -8.23 -15.33
CA ARG A 285 11.20 -7.54 -14.38
C ARG A 285 12.13 -8.50 -13.66
N GLY A 286 11.65 -9.69 -13.30
CA GLY A 286 12.45 -10.77 -12.74
C GLY A 286 13.55 -11.21 -13.71
N ASP A 287 13.24 -11.32 -14.99
CA ASP A 287 14.22 -11.66 -16.03
C ASP A 287 15.30 -10.57 -16.15
N LEU A 288 14.91 -9.30 -16.12
CA LEU A 288 15.85 -8.18 -16.08
C LEU A 288 16.70 -8.17 -14.80
N ILE A 289 16.12 -8.46 -13.63
CA ILE A 289 16.87 -8.57 -12.37
C ILE A 289 17.92 -9.68 -12.47
N ALA A 290 17.53 -10.87 -12.95
CA ALA A 290 18.47 -11.98 -13.12
C ALA A 290 19.57 -11.64 -14.13
N TYR A 291 19.23 -10.97 -15.24
CA TYR A 291 20.19 -10.49 -16.22
C TYR A 291 21.16 -9.46 -15.63
N THR A 292 20.66 -8.51 -14.81
CA THR A 292 21.50 -7.53 -14.12
C THR A 292 22.49 -8.20 -13.20
N ILE A 293 22.01 -9.09 -12.30
CA ILE A 293 22.86 -9.83 -11.36
C ILE A 293 23.89 -10.68 -12.12
N GLY A 294 23.48 -11.36 -13.18
CA GLY A 294 24.34 -12.30 -13.90
C GLY A 294 25.34 -11.66 -14.87
N ARG A 295 25.01 -10.51 -15.48
CA ARG A 295 25.75 -9.99 -16.65
C ARG A 295 26.15 -8.52 -16.55
N LEU A 296 25.35 -7.65 -15.95
CA LEU A 296 25.59 -6.20 -15.98
C LEU A 296 26.46 -5.69 -14.84
N LEU A 297 26.47 -6.38 -13.69
CA LEU A 297 27.29 -5.96 -12.57
C LEU A 297 28.80 -6.12 -12.86
N PRO A 298 29.63 -5.15 -12.46
CA PRO A 298 31.00 -5.01 -12.98
C PRO A 298 31.97 -6.04 -12.42
N SER A 299 31.77 -6.52 -11.19
CA SER A 299 32.69 -7.41 -10.49
C SER A 299 31.96 -8.58 -9.85
N SER A 300 32.66 -9.69 -9.67
CA SER A 300 32.10 -10.91 -9.06
C SER A 300 31.74 -10.72 -7.59
N ARG A 301 32.47 -9.86 -6.88
CA ARG A 301 32.06 -9.39 -5.55
C ARG A 301 30.71 -8.66 -5.60
N CYS A 302 30.51 -7.74 -6.54
CA CYS A 302 29.25 -7.01 -6.68
C CYS A 302 28.09 -7.95 -7.02
N LYS A 303 28.32 -8.97 -7.86
CA LYS A 303 27.33 -10.00 -8.20
C LYS A 303 26.92 -10.85 -7.00
N ILE A 304 27.88 -11.26 -6.16
CA ILE A 304 27.61 -12.04 -4.95
C ILE A 304 26.84 -11.18 -3.92
N GLU A 305 27.24 -9.93 -3.70
CA GLU A 305 26.52 -9.01 -2.80
C GLU A 305 25.10 -8.73 -3.31
N ALA A 306 24.94 -8.51 -4.61
CA ALA A 306 23.64 -8.37 -5.27
C ALA A 306 22.75 -9.61 -5.12
N PHE A 307 23.33 -10.80 -5.28
CA PHE A 307 22.63 -12.06 -5.06
C PHE A 307 22.19 -12.20 -3.59
N SER A 308 23.05 -11.81 -2.64
CA SER A 308 22.70 -11.81 -1.21
C SER A 308 21.55 -10.84 -0.89
N ILE A 309 21.46 -9.68 -1.55
CA ILE A 309 20.28 -8.79 -1.46
C ILE A 309 19.02 -9.51 -1.93
N PHE A 310 19.08 -10.21 -3.06
CA PHE A 310 17.96 -11.01 -3.55
C PHE A 310 17.57 -12.12 -2.56
N GLU A 311 18.54 -12.85 -2.00
CA GLU A 311 18.27 -13.89 -1.00
C GLU A 311 17.55 -13.33 0.23
N THR A 312 18.09 -12.27 0.82
CA THR A 312 17.54 -11.66 2.04
C THR A 312 16.20 -10.98 1.82
N THR A 313 15.98 -10.37 0.65
CA THR A 313 14.76 -9.62 0.34
C THR A 313 13.64 -10.54 -0.15
N CYS A 314 13.98 -11.58 -0.91
CA CYS A 314 13.00 -12.45 -1.59
C CYS A 314 12.92 -13.84 -0.94
N LEU A 315 14.05 -14.56 -0.84
CA LEU A 315 14.02 -15.97 -0.46
C LEU A 315 13.76 -16.17 1.04
N VAL A 316 14.51 -15.47 1.90
CA VAL A 316 14.34 -15.56 3.37
C VAL A 316 12.96 -15.08 3.81
N ARG A 317 12.35 -14.16 3.04
CA ARG A 317 11.04 -13.58 3.31
C ARG A 317 9.93 -14.19 2.47
N LEU A 318 10.17 -15.35 1.86
CA LEU A 318 9.21 -15.96 0.91
C LEU A 318 7.86 -16.26 1.56
N GLN A 319 7.82 -16.66 2.84
CA GLN A 319 6.55 -16.89 3.55
C GLN A 319 5.69 -15.62 3.58
N ASP A 320 6.27 -14.47 3.93
CA ASP A 320 5.57 -13.19 3.93
C ASP A 320 5.07 -12.84 2.52
N GLU A 321 5.92 -13.03 1.50
CA GLU A 321 5.60 -12.65 0.13
C GLU A 321 4.48 -13.52 -0.47
N VAL A 322 4.44 -14.82 -0.16
CA VAL A 322 3.38 -15.73 -0.65
C VAL A 322 1.99 -15.33 -0.13
N LEU A 323 1.92 -14.69 1.04
CA LEU A 323 0.65 -14.18 1.58
C LEU A 323 0.08 -13.04 0.73
N ASP A 324 0.94 -12.18 0.19
CA ASP A 324 0.56 -11.04 -0.66
C ASP A 324 0.47 -11.44 -2.14
N ASN A 325 1.32 -12.37 -2.59
CA ASN A 325 1.44 -12.83 -3.97
C ASN A 325 1.56 -14.37 -4.03
N PRO A 326 0.47 -15.10 -4.34
CA PRO A 326 0.53 -16.57 -4.43
C PRO A 326 1.46 -17.09 -5.55
N GLY A 327 1.87 -16.22 -6.49
CA GLY A 327 2.85 -16.54 -7.53
C GLY A 327 4.31 -16.31 -7.13
N ALA A 328 4.59 -15.88 -5.89
CA ALA A 328 5.94 -15.50 -5.45
C ALA A 328 6.96 -16.65 -5.57
N VAL A 329 6.58 -17.88 -5.20
CA VAL A 329 7.47 -19.06 -5.32
C VAL A 329 7.90 -19.26 -6.77
N SER A 330 6.97 -19.19 -7.72
CA SER A 330 7.26 -19.32 -9.17
C SER A 330 8.18 -18.20 -9.66
N LEU A 331 7.91 -16.96 -9.25
CA LEU A 331 8.70 -15.79 -9.65
C LEU A 331 10.13 -15.89 -9.12
N PHE A 332 10.31 -16.28 -7.85
CA PHE A 332 11.63 -16.36 -7.24
C PHE A 332 12.41 -17.56 -7.73
N ALA A 333 11.75 -18.70 -7.97
CA ALA A 333 12.37 -19.82 -8.66
C ALA A 333 12.87 -19.37 -10.05
N ARG A 334 12.06 -18.60 -10.78
CA ARG A 334 12.42 -18.06 -12.09
C ARG A 334 13.66 -17.18 -12.06
N ILE A 335 13.73 -16.25 -11.12
CA ILE A 335 14.89 -15.36 -10.95
C ILE A 335 16.12 -16.19 -10.55
N LEU A 336 15.96 -17.07 -9.54
CA LEU A 336 17.04 -17.86 -8.97
C LEU A 336 17.69 -18.78 -10.03
N TYR A 337 16.92 -19.59 -10.76
CA TYR A 337 17.50 -20.50 -11.74
C TYR A 337 18.27 -19.76 -12.84
N LYS A 338 17.79 -18.59 -13.27
CA LYS A 338 18.47 -17.75 -14.27
C LYS A 338 19.77 -17.16 -13.73
N VAL A 339 19.79 -16.72 -12.47
CA VAL A 339 21.02 -16.23 -11.83
C VAL A 339 22.03 -17.38 -11.72
N LEU A 340 21.62 -18.57 -11.29
CA LEU A 340 22.49 -19.74 -11.20
C LEU A 340 23.05 -20.13 -12.58
N ASP A 341 22.23 -20.08 -13.64
CA ASP A 341 22.70 -20.33 -15.01
C ASP A 341 23.76 -19.32 -15.48
N TYR A 342 23.66 -18.06 -15.05
CA TYR A 342 24.71 -17.06 -15.31
C TYR A 342 25.97 -17.29 -14.47
N PHE A 343 25.82 -17.73 -13.23
CA PHE A 343 26.93 -17.92 -12.29
C PHE A 343 27.75 -19.17 -12.61
N TYR A 344 27.10 -20.28 -12.98
CA TYR A 344 27.81 -21.49 -13.42
C TYR A 344 28.80 -21.21 -14.57
N LYS A 345 28.45 -20.30 -15.49
CA LYS A 345 29.29 -19.90 -16.63
C LYS A 345 30.46 -18.99 -16.24
N GLN A 346 30.62 -18.65 -14.97
CA GLN A 346 31.59 -17.67 -14.46
C GLN A 346 32.43 -18.32 -13.34
N PRO A 347 33.63 -18.84 -13.67
CA PRO A 347 34.44 -19.62 -12.72
C PRO A 347 34.98 -18.79 -11.55
N ASP A 348 34.95 -17.46 -11.65
CA ASP A 348 35.36 -16.52 -10.61
C ASP A 348 34.25 -16.26 -9.57
N ILE A 349 33.03 -16.75 -9.81
CA ILE A 349 31.94 -16.72 -8.83
C ILE A 349 31.85 -18.10 -8.17
N SER A 350 32.13 -18.15 -6.87
CA SER A 350 31.92 -19.33 -6.04
C SER A 350 30.87 -19.03 -4.98
N LEU A 351 29.74 -19.72 -5.06
CA LEU A 351 28.74 -19.73 -4.00
C LEU A 351 28.96 -21.01 -3.16
N GLU A 352 28.89 -20.90 -1.84
CA GLU A 352 28.96 -22.08 -0.95
C GLU A 352 27.57 -22.69 -0.74
N ARG A 353 26.56 -21.83 -0.59
CA ARG A 353 25.16 -22.19 -0.39
C ARG A 353 24.26 -21.02 -0.79
N ILE A 354 22.98 -21.34 -0.98
CA ILE A 354 21.86 -20.40 -1.13
C ILE A 354 21.17 -20.23 0.22
N ASN A 355 20.85 -19.01 0.63
CA ASN A 355 20.03 -18.75 1.82
C ASN A 355 18.54 -18.99 1.50
N LEU A 356 18.04 -20.16 1.90
CA LEU A 356 16.68 -20.62 1.65
C LEU A 356 15.68 -20.07 2.69
N PRO A 357 14.36 -20.06 2.38
CA PRO A 357 13.31 -19.77 3.36
C PRO A 357 13.40 -20.72 4.57
N PRO A 358 13.07 -20.28 5.80
CA PRO A 358 13.15 -21.15 6.97
C PRO A 358 12.06 -22.23 7.02
N GLU A 359 10.97 -22.08 6.26
CA GLU A 359 9.93 -23.11 6.14
C GLU A 359 10.34 -24.18 5.12
N PHE A 360 10.50 -25.43 5.58
CA PHE A 360 10.94 -26.55 4.76
C PHE A 360 10.08 -26.74 3.50
N ASP A 361 8.74 -26.69 3.61
CA ASP A 361 7.84 -26.92 2.48
C ASP A 361 8.00 -25.84 1.38
N LEU A 362 8.20 -24.59 1.77
CA LEU A 362 8.45 -23.48 0.82
C LEU A 362 9.83 -23.58 0.20
N ALA A 363 10.86 -23.90 1.00
CA ALA A 363 12.20 -24.14 0.51
C ALA A 363 12.21 -25.30 -0.50
N ARG A 364 11.50 -26.39 -0.20
CA ARG A 364 11.35 -27.55 -1.08
C ARG A 364 10.64 -27.20 -2.38
N ASP A 365 9.48 -26.53 -2.33
CA ASP A 365 8.75 -26.13 -3.55
C ASP A 365 9.60 -25.20 -4.44
N LEU A 366 10.30 -24.24 -3.83
CA LEU A 366 11.26 -23.37 -4.54
C LEU A 366 12.35 -24.20 -5.23
N ALA A 367 13.01 -25.10 -4.51
CA ALA A 367 14.11 -25.91 -5.02
C ALA A 367 13.68 -26.82 -6.18
N VAL A 368 12.54 -27.51 -6.03
CA VAL A 368 11.99 -28.37 -7.09
C VAL A 368 11.74 -27.57 -8.37
N ARG A 369 11.15 -26.38 -8.27
CA ARG A 369 10.90 -25.53 -9.44
C ARG A 369 12.18 -25.02 -10.11
N VAL A 370 13.20 -24.70 -9.31
CA VAL A 370 14.52 -24.30 -9.84
C VAL A 370 15.13 -25.45 -10.63
N LEU A 371 15.19 -26.65 -10.05
CA LEU A 371 15.75 -27.83 -10.71
C LEU A 371 14.96 -28.20 -11.97
N ASP A 372 13.62 -28.16 -11.92
CA ASP A 372 12.76 -28.41 -13.07
C ASP A 372 13.02 -27.43 -14.23
N SER A 373 13.27 -26.16 -13.90
CA SER A 373 13.57 -25.11 -14.89
C SER A 373 14.97 -25.24 -15.53
N MET A 374 15.86 -26.07 -14.97
CA MET A 374 17.25 -26.24 -15.41
C MET A 374 17.53 -27.57 -16.11
N LYS A 375 16.51 -28.40 -16.35
CA LYS A 375 16.64 -29.73 -16.95
C LYS A 375 17.28 -29.75 -18.34
N ASP A 376 17.22 -28.64 -19.07
CA ASP A 376 17.78 -28.54 -20.43
C ASP A 376 19.32 -28.42 -20.44
N SER A 377 19.97 -28.16 -19.29
CA SER A 377 21.42 -28.00 -19.19
C SER A 377 21.98 -28.83 -18.03
N GLU A 378 22.53 -30.01 -18.33
CA GLU A 378 23.05 -30.95 -17.33
C GLU A 378 24.09 -30.32 -16.39
N ASP A 379 25.02 -29.54 -16.92
CA ASP A 379 26.06 -28.94 -16.08
C ASP A 379 25.49 -27.87 -15.12
N SER A 380 24.60 -27.03 -15.64
CA SER A 380 23.94 -25.97 -14.88
C SER A 380 23.04 -26.57 -13.78
N LEU A 381 22.37 -27.68 -14.11
CA LEU A 381 21.59 -28.48 -13.17
C LEU A 381 22.46 -29.09 -12.07
N HIS A 382 23.60 -29.70 -12.43
CA HIS A 382 24.53 -30.27 -11.46
C HIS A 382 25.08 -29.21 -10.50
N TYR A 383 25.44 -28.03 -11.02
CA TYR A 383 25.86 -26.89 -10.22
C TYR A 383 24.78 -26.45 -9.22
N ALA A 384 23.54 -26.25 -9.69
CA ALA A 384 22.42 -25.86 -8.85
C ALA A 384 22.09 -26.92 -7.78
N ARG A 385 22.10 -28.21 -8.15
CA ARG A 385 21.88 -29.32 -7.23
C ARG A 385 22.91 -29.34 -6.10
N GLY A 386 24.19 -29.18 -6.41
CA GLY A 386 25.27 -29.14 -5.40
C GLY A 386 25.10 -28.01 -4.38
N LEU A 387 24.70 -26.82 -4.85
CA LEU A 387 24.39 -25.68 -3.98
C LEU A 387 23.17 -25.95 -3.09
N LEU A 388 22.09 -26.49 -3.66
CA LEU A 388 20.87 -26.79 -2.92
C LEU A 388 21.12 -27.87 -1.87
N VAL A 389 21.85 -28.95 -2.18
CA VAL A 389 22.23 -29.96 -1.17
C VAL A 389 22.97 -29.32 0.00
N SER A 390 23.92 -28.43 -0.28
CA SER A 390 24.67 -27.70 0.76
C SER A 390 23.77 -26.74 1.56
N SER A 391 22.79 -26.11 0.91
CA SER A 391 21.78 -25.26 1.56
C SER A 391 20.83 -26.03 2.46
N PHE A 392 20.35 -27.20 2.03
CA PHE A 392 19.37 -27.99 2.77
C PHE A 392 19.95 -28.70 3.98
N ALA A 393 21.28 -28.73 4.13
CA ALA A 393 21.95 -29.29 5.30
C ALA A 393 21.53 -28.64 6.63
N CYS A 394 20.88 -27.47 6.61
CA CYS A 394 20.33 -26.84 7.81
C CYS A 394 18.97 -27.40 8.27
N PHE A 395 18.27 -28.15 7.43
CA PHE A 395 17.00 -28.79 7.79
C PHE A 395 17.27 -30.18 8.36
N GLU A 396 17.39 -30.24 9.68
CA GLU A 396 17.50 -31.52 10.39
C GLU A 396 16.23 -32.36 10.17
N ASP A 397 16.38 -33.69 10.12
CA ASP A 397 15.29 -34.68 10.09
C ASP A 397 14.37 -34.76 8.84
N HIS A 398 14.76 -34.19 7.70
CA HIS A 398 13.96 -34.24 6.47
C HIS A 398 14.59 -35.11 5.36
N ASP A 399 13.74 -35.81 4.59
CA ASP A 399 14.18 -36.55 3.40
C ASP A 399 14.51 -35.61 2.24
N LEU A 400 15.78 -35.64 1.80
CA LEU A 400 16.31 -34.80 0.73
C LEU A 400 16.37 -35.51 -0.63
N SER A 401 15.79 -36.71 -0.75
CA SER A 401 15.75 -37.50 -2.00
C SER A 401 15.14 -36.74 -3.19
N PHE A 402 14.29 -35.73 -2.93
CA PHE A 402 13.69 -34.89 -3.96
C PHE A 402 14.71 -34.03 -4.72
N LEU A 403 15.91 -33.81 -4.17
CA LEU A 403 16.98 -33.07 -4.85
C LEU A 403 17.64 -33.91 -5.94
N ASP A 404 17.58 -35.25 -5.84
CA ASP A 404 18.20 -36.19 -6.79
C ASP A 404 17.27 -36.56 -7.97
N ALA A 405 15.98 -36.25 -7.87
CA ALA A 405 14.99 -36.34 -8.95
C ALA A 405 15.21 -35.27 -10.02
#